data_AF-A0AAV1FQJ0-F1
#
_entry.id   AF-A0AAV1FQJ0-F1
#
_cell.length_a   1.000
_cell.length_b   1.000
_cell.length_c   1.000
_cell.angle_alpha   90.00
_cell.angle_beta   90.00
_cell.angle_gamma   90.00
#
_symmetry.space_group_name_H-M   'P 1'
#
loop_
_entity.id
_entity.type
_entity.pdbx_description
1 polymer ?
#
loop_
_entity_poly.entity_id
_entity_poly.type
_entity_poly.pdbx_seq_one_letter_code
_entity_poly.pdbx_strand_id
1 'polypeptide(L)'
;MLHMSEMNDVSIRTRRGWWIQLMFLSLTVSGVCSLVTVDQPPVLTSALGRAVMLQCQLLLSPGEKMKSSPILYWERMNAASTRLWPDSDEYRSRVALLDSNPNSSNKSMMLKDVQWADSGKYRCKLSIHTETRSRKLGNGSLLVVYDTMSFNLTHQNDSLLRCEVKASCDPALVLSIFRDGVKLQSVNRDPRCAAAAQLPVTLSESVCGKGGGKYECQLHLNQNLITKSSFYYNPPVPEPWFLYGSLLLVPIIFLLVLITAYLCRC
;
A
#
# COMPACT_ATOMS: atom_id res chain seq x y z
N MET A 1 -60.53 76.03 -22.82
CA MET A 1 -60.57 75.38 -21.49
C MET A 1 -61.01 73.94 -21.72
N LEU A 2 -60.05 73.01 -21.63
CA LEU A 2 -60.10 71.54 -21.69
C LEU A 2 -60.76 70.87 -22.94
N HIS A 3 -60.00 70.37 -23.93
CA HIS A 3 -59.18 69.13 -24.03
C HIS A 3 -59.98 67.93 -24.59
N MET A 4 -59.75 67.58 -25.87
CA MET A 4 -59.74 66.21 -26.40
C MET A 4 -59.53 66.21 -27.93
N SER A 5 -58.30 65.95 -28.39
CA SER A 5 -57.97 65.15 -29.58
C SER A 5 -56.46 64.98 -29.68
N GLU A 6 -56.03 63.82 -30.21
CA GLU A 6 -54.67 63.40 -30.57
C GLU A 6 -53.69 63.11 -29.41
N MET A 7 -52.85 62.08 -29.42
CA MET A 7 -52.56 61.04 -30.42
C MET A 7 -51.83 59.89 -29.71
N ASN A 8 -52.00 58.70 -30.30
CA ASN A 8 -51.20 57.48 -30.12
C ASN A 8 -49.71 57.73 -29.84
N ASP A 9 -49.12 57.01 -28.88
CA ASP A 9 -47.99 56.10 -29.12
C ASP A 9 -47.66 55.31 -27.85
N VAL A 10 -46.93 54.21 -27.99
CA VAL A 10 -46.41 53.35 -26.90
C VAL A 10 -47.40 52.32 -26.32
N SER A 11 -48.22 51.76 -27.21
CA SER A 11 -48.43 50.31 -27.19
C SER A 11 -47.08 49.65 -27.56
N ILE A 12 -46.78 48.44 -27.07
CA ILE A 12 -45.51 47.71 -27.27
C ILE A 12 -44.41 47.99 -26.20
N ARG A 13 -44.72 48.00 -24.90
CA ARG A 13 -43.66 47.76 -23.88
C ARG A 13 -44.04 46.97 -22.63
N THR A 14 -45.19 46.31 -22.61
CA THR A 14 -45.71 45.68 -21.37
C THR A 14 -46.15 44.22 -21.52
N ARG A 15 -45.99 43.59 -22.70
CA ARG A 15 -46.32 42.16 -22.89
C ARG A 15 -45.14 41.19 -23.01
N ARG A 16 -43.90 41.69 -23.15
CA ARG A 16 -42.69 40.85 -23.33
C ARG A 16 -41.98 40.43 -22.04
N GLY A 17 -42.22 41.13 -20.93
CA GLY A 17 -41.52 40.86 -19.64
C GLY A 17 -42.08 39.68 -18.85
N TRP A 18 -43.36 39.33 -19.04
CA TRP A 18 -44.04 38.32 -18.22
C TRP A 18 -43.77 36.88 -18.65
N TRP A 19 -43.51 36.63 -19.94
CA TRP A 19 -43.15 35.31 -20.44
C TRP A 19 -41.72 34.90 -20.07
N ILE A 20 -40.81 35.87 -19.96
CA ILE A 20 -39.41 35.62 -19.59
C ILE A 20 -39.30 35.29 -18.09
N GLN A 21 -40.10 35.91 -17.22
CA GLN A 21 -40.14 35.56 -15.79
C GLN A 21 -40.73 34.17 -15.51
N LEU A 22 -41.67 33.66 -16.33
CA LEU A 22 -42.16 32.29 -16.18
C LEU A 22 -41.16 31.22 -16.69
N MET A 23 -40.34 31.53 -17.70
CA MET A 23 -39.31 30.59 -18.15
C MET A 23 -38.14 30.45 -17.17
N PHE A 24 -37.85 31.46 -16.35
CA PHE A 24 -36.83 31.34 -15.29
C PHE A 24 -37.29 30.51 -14.07
N LEU A 25 -38.57 30.14 -13.98
CA LEU A 25 -39.11 29.36 -12.85
C LEU A 25 -39.09 27.83 -13.04
N SER A 26 -38.63 27.31 -14.19
CA SER A 26 -38.84 25.90 -14.56
C SER A 26 -37.58 25.02 -14.67
N LEU A 27 -36.41 25.50 -14.26
CA LEU A 27 -35.16 24.73 -14.36
C LEU A 27 -34.31 24.81 -13.08
N THR A 28 -34.88 24.42 -11.95
CA THR A 28 -34.09 23.84 -10.85
C THR A 28 -34.81 22.64 -10.26
N VAL A 29 -35.03 21.60 -11.08
CA VAL A 29 -35.11 20.26 -10.52
C VAL A 29 -33.69 19.94 -10.04
N SER A 30 -33.35 20.42 -8.85
CA SER A 30 -32.27 19.87 -8.05
C SER A 30 -32.71 18.46 -7.67
N GLY A 31 -32.58 17.53 -8.61
CA GLY A 31 -32.54 16.13 -8.29
C GLY A 31 -31.30 15.93 -7.45
N VAL A 32 -31.45 16.04 -6.13
CA VAL A 32 -30.44 15.59 -5.18
C VAL A 32 -30.16 14.14 -5.57
N CYS A 33 -29.01 13.89 -6.17
CA CYS A 33 -28.58 12.54 -6.50
C CYS A 33 -28.46 11.78 -5.19
N SER A 34 -29.52 11.05 -4.83
CA SER A 34 -29.44 10.08 -3.76
C SER A 34 -28.51 8.96 -4.23
N LEU A 35 -27.35 8.86 -3.59
CA LEU A 35 -26.29 7.97 -4.00
C LEU A 35 -25.88 7.08 -2.81
N VAL A 36 -26.24 5.80 -2.91
CA VAL A 36 -25.68 4.77 -2.05
C VAL A 36 -24.45 4.18 -2.71
N THR A 37 -23.31 4.18 -2.01
CA THR A 37 -22.03 3.66 -2.49
C THR A 37 -21.38 2.70 -1.50
N VAL A 38 -20.42 1.93 -1.99
CA VAL A 38 -19.57 1.05 -1.18
C VAL A 38 -18.16 1.53 -1.32
N ASP A 39 -17.60 2.00 -0.22
CA ASP A 39 -16.20 2.34 -0.12
C ASP A 39 -15.39 1.09 0.24
N GLN A 40 -14.35 0.84 -0.55
CA GLN A 40 -13.48 -0.31 -0.44
C GLN A 40 -12.09 0.07 -0.95
N PRO A 41 -11.02 -0.11 -0.16
CA PRO A 41 -9.67 0.28 -0.57
C PRO A 41 -9.19 -0.56 -1.75
N PRO A 42 -8.36 0.00 -2.66
CA PRO A 42 -7.91 -0.73 -3.84
C PRO A 42 -6.92 -1.86 -3.52
N VAL A 43 -6.19 -1.76 -2.41
CA VAL A 43 -5.12 -2.68 -2.02
C VAL A 43 -5.20 -2.96 -0.52
N LEU A 44 -4.93 -4.20 -0.15
CA LEU A 44 -4.71 -4.67 1.21
C LEU A 44 -3.40 -5.48 1.24
N THR A 45 -2.68 -5.42 2.35
CA THR A 45 -1.42 -6.15 2.52
C THR A 45 -1.43 -6.92 3.82
N SER A 46 -0.95 -8.16 3.82
CA SER A 46 -0.81 -8.96 5.03
C SER A 46 0.44 -9.81 5.01
N ALA A 47 1.06 -9.95 6.18
CA ALA A 47 2.05 -11.00 6.37
C ALA A 47 1.35 -12.38 6.41
N LEU A 48 2.06 -13.41 5.96
CA LEU A 48 1.62 -14.81 6.02
C LEU A 48 1.29 -15.22 7.46
N GLY A 49 0.21 -15.97 7.65
CA GLY A 49 -0.28 -16.45 8.95
C GLY A 49 -0.89 -15.36 9.85
N ARG A 50 -0.86 -14.08 9.45
CA ARG A 50 -1.53 -12.99 10.20
C ARG A 50 -2.99 -12.88 9.78
N ALA A 51 -3.74 -12.05 10.50
CA ALA A 51 -5.09 -11.69 10.15
C ALA A 51 -5.12 -10.36 9.38
N VAL A 52 -6.01 -10.22 8.41
CA VAL A 52 -6.20 -9.01 7.62
C VAL A 52 -7.65 -8.57 7.62
N MET A 53 -7.87 -7.26 7.74
CA MET A 53 -9.19 -6.66 7.63
C MET A 53 -9.51 -6.38 6.16
N LEU A 54 -10.50 -7.08 5.62
CA LEU A 54 -11.12 -6.76 4.34
C LEU A 54 -12.12 -5.61 4.58
N GLN A 55 -11.66 -4.38 4.35
CA GLN A 55 -12.43 -3.17 4.64
C GLN A 55 -13.57 -2.99 3.63
N CYS A 56 -14.78 -2.72 4.13
CA CYS A 56 -15.94 -2.34 3.33
C CYS A 56 -16.87 -1.44 4.14
N GLN A 57 -17.17 -0.27 3.60
CA GLN A 57 -18.01 0.73 4.26
C GLN A 57 -19.17 1.11 3.35
N LEU A 58 -20.40 0.97 3.86
CA LEU A 58 -21.61 1.43 3.20
C LEU A 58 -21.80 2.94 3.47
N LEU A 59 -21.88 3.72 2.39
CA LEU A 59 -22.09 5.16 2.46
C LEU A 59 -23.46 5.52 1.87
N LEU A 60 -24.25 6.26 2.62
CA LEU A 60 -25.57 6.76 2.20
C LEU A 60 -25.51 8.28 2.09
N SER A 61 -26.09 8.82 1.02
CA SER A 61 -26.32 10.26 0.90
C SER A 61 -27.30 10.76 1.99
N PRO A 62 -27.20 12.04 2.39
CA PRO A 62 -28.16 12.67 3.28
C PRO A 62 -29.59 12.53 2.74
N GLY A 63 -30.52 12.07 3.58
CA GLY A 63 -31.92 11.88 3.23
C GLY A 63 -32.27 10.48 2.72
N GLU A 64 -31.29 9.67 2.32
CA GLU A 64 -31.54 8.28 1.94
C GLU A 64 -31.79 7.43 3.18
N LYS A 65 -32.90 6.69 3.19
CA LYS A 65 -33.26 5.77 4.28
C LYS A 65 -33.35 4.35 3.76
N MET A 66 -32.74 3.45 4.52
CA MET A 66 -32.83 2.02 4.25
C MET A 66 -34.21 1.50 4.71
N LYS A 67 -34.98 0.88 3.82
CA LYS A 67 -36.29 0.26 4.15
C LYS A 67 -36.12 -1.13 4.78
N SER A 68 -35.02 -1.83 4.52
CA SER A 68 -34.69 -3.11 5.16
C SER A 68 -33.18 -3.31 5.26
N SER A 69 -32.72 -4.09 6.24
CA SER A 69 -31.29 -4.38 6.41
C SER A 69 -30.62 -4.84 5.11
N PRO A 70 -29.47 -4.26 4.74
CA PRO A 70 -28.77 -4.65 3.52
C PRO A 70 -28.20 -6.07 3.65
N ILE A 71 -28.27 -6.84 2.56
CA ILE A 71 -27.72 -8.19 2.53
C ILE A 71 -26.28 -8.13 2.02
N LEU A 72 -25.33 -8.58 2.85
CA LEU A 72 -23.90 -8.60 2.57
C LEU A 72 -23.45 -9.90 1.92
N TYR A 73 -22.64 -9.75 0.88
CA TYR A 73 -21.86 -10.81 0.28
C TYR A 73 -20.41 -10.37 0.14
N TRP A 74 -19.50 -11.30 0.44
CA TRP A 74 -18.09 -11.16 0.12
C TRP A 74 -17.69 -12.26 -0.83
N GLU A 75 -16.89 -11.92 -1.83
CA GLU A 75 -16.35 -12.88 -2.78
C GLU A 75 -14.89 -12.58 -3.10
N ARG A 76 -14.18 -13.63 -3.47
CA ARG A 76 -12.90 -13.55 -4.15
C ARG A 76 -13.14 -13.66 -5.64
N MET A 77 -12.63 -12.69 -6.38
CA MET A 77 -12.73 -12.61 -7.82
C MET A 77 -11.67 -13.50 -8.48
N ASN A 78 -12.02 -14.77 -8.69
CA ASN A 78 -11.30 -15.71 -9.53
C ASN A 78 -12.25 -16.20 -10.66
N ALA A 79 -11.78 -17.13 -11.51
CA ALA A 79 -12.57 -17.63 -12.64
C ALA A 79 -13.95 -18.21 -12.27
N ALA A 80 -14.08 -18.76 -11.06
CA ALA A 80 -15.34 -19.33 -10.55
C ALA A 80 -16.07 -18.43 -9.53
N SER A 81 -15.51 -17.27 -9.17
CA SER A 81 -15.89 -16.43 -8.02
C SER A 81 -16.15 -17.22 -6.73
N THR A 82 -15.13 -17.40 -5.87
CA THR A 82 -15.33 -18.06 -4.57
C THR A 82 -16.05 -17.15 -3.59
N ARG A 83 -17.16 -17.61 -3.00
CA ARG A 83 -17.88 -16.90 -1.93
C ARG A 83 -17.10 -16.98 -0.62
N LEU A 84 -16.97 -15.86 0.09
CA LEU A 84 -16.44 -15.79 1.45
C LEU A 84 -17.54 -15.60 2.48
N TRP A 85 -18.56 -14.80 2.15
CA TRP A 85 -19.67 -14.50 3.05
C TRP A 85 -21.00 -14.48 2.29
N PRO A 86 -22.08 -15.09 2.81
CA PRO A 86 -22.11 -16.04 3.93
C PRO A 86 -21.11 -17.19 3.73
N ASP A 87 -20.62 -17.74 4.84
CA ASP A 87 -19.46 -18.64 4.88
C ASP A 87 -19.52 -19.76 3.82
N SER A 88 -18.35 -20.16 3.31
CA SER A 88 -18.18 -21.26 2.37
C SER A 88 -17.16 -22.25 2.90
N ASP A 89 -17.14 -23.47 2.37
CA ASP A 89 -16.27 -24.53 2.89
C ASP A 89 -14.78 -24.15 2.83
N GLU A 90 -14.35 -23.36 1.84
CA GLU A 90 -12.95 -22.89 1.67
C GLU A 90 -12.52 -21.87 2.74
N TYR A 91 -13.45 -21.06 3.22
CA TYR A 91 -13.18 -19.97 4.18
C TYR A 91 -13.70 -20.26 5.59
N ARG A 92 -14.24 -21.46 5.78
CA ARG A 92 -14.88 -21.89 7.01
C ARG A 92 -14.01 -21.62 8.22
N SER A 93 -14.58 -20.93 9.20
CA SER A 93 -13.89 -20.57 10.46
C SER A 93 -12.69 -19.62 10.34
N ARG A 94 -12.27 -19.24 9.13
CA ARG A 94 -11.21 -18.23 8.91
C ARG A 94 -11.77 -16.82 8.78
N VAL A 95 -13.06 -16.68 8.48
CA VAL A 95 -13.70 -15.38 8.31
C VAL A 95 -14.62 -15.01 9.46
N ALA A 96 -14.66 -13.73 9.81
CA ALA A 96 -15.61 -13.18 10.79
C ALA A 96 -15.99 -11.74 10.42
N LEU A 97 -17.27 -11.38 10.54
CA LEU A 97 -17.69 -9.98 10.44
C LEU A 97 -17.12 -9.19 11.62
N LEU A 98 -16.67 -7.95 11.36
CA LEU A 98 -16.22 -7.05 12.42
C LEU A 98 -17.39 -6.41 13.17
N ASP A 99 -18.53 -6.27 12.49
CA ASP A 99 -19.79 -5.82 13.09
C ASP A 99 -20.91 -6.78 12.67
N SER A 100 -21.51 -7.43 13.66
CA SER A 100 -22.60 -8.38 13.45
C SER A 100 -23.95 -7.70 13.25
N ASN A 101 -24.06 -6.38 13.50
CA ASN A 101 -25.29 -5.64 13.26
C ASN A 101 -25.55 -5.52 11.74
N PRO A 102 -26.62 -6.14 11.22
CA PRO A 102 -26.94 -6.07 9.79
C PRO A 102 -27.13 -4.63 9.28
N ASN A 103 -27.61 -3.73 10.14
CA ASN A 103 -27.87 -2.33 9.81
C ASN A 103 -26.63 -1.42 9.91
N SER A 104 -25.50 -1.93 10.37
CA SER A 104 -24.27 -1.13 10.48
C SER A 104 -23.82 -0.60 9.11
N SER A 105 -23.19 0.56 9.08
CA SER A 105 -22.50 1.01 7.87
C SER A 105 -21.17 0.26 7.67
N ASN A 106 -20.58 -0.27 8.75
CA ASN A 106 -19.39 -1.11 8.68
C ASN A 106 -19.78 -2.52 8.20
N LYS A 107 -19.21 -2.92 7.07
CA LYS A 107 -19.42 -4.21 6.41
C LYS A 107 -18.10 -4.97 6.23
N SER A 108 -17.08 -4.53 6.97
CA SER A 108 -15.74 -5.11 6.96
C SER A 108 -15.73 -6.48 7.63
N MET A 109 -14.80 -7.32 7.19
CA MET A 109 -14.59 -8.65 7.75
C MET A 109 -13.11 -8.90 8.03
N MET A 110 -12.84 -9.76 9.00
CA MET A 110 -11.51 -10.27 9.29
C MET A 110 -11.31 -11.60 8.55
N LEU A 111 -10.21 -11.73 7.82
CA LEU A 111 -9.69 -13.01 7.32
C LEU A 111 -8.48 -13.39 8.19
N LYS A 112 -8.60 -14.49 8.93
CA LYS A 112 -7.58 -15.04 9.83
C LYS A 112 -6.69 -16.02 9.08
N ASP A 113 -5.47 -16.21 9.62
CA ASP A 113 -4.50 -17.18 9.10
C ASP A 113 -4.34 -17.05 7.57
N VAL A 114 -3.88 -15.88 7.13
CA VAL A 114 -3.71 -15.56 5.71
C VAL A 114 -2.69 -16.50 5.08
N GLN A 115 -3.07 -17.14 3.98
CA GLN A 115 -2.25 -18.08 3.22
C GLN A 115 -1.87 -17.49 1.85
N TRP A 116 -0.86 -18.05 1.20
CA TRP A 116 -0.49 -17.66 -0.18
C TRP A 116 -1.67 -17.77 -1.15
N ALA A 117 -2.45 -18.83 -0.98
CA ALA A 117 -3.65 -19.08 -1.76
C ALA A 117 -4.71 -18.00 -1.57
N ASP A 118 -4.67 -17.16 -0.52
CA ASP A 118 -5.62 -16.06 -0.32
C ASP A 118 -5.27 -14.81 -1.15
N SER A 119 -4.10 -14.74 -1.76
CA SER A 119 -3.73 -13.59 -2.60
C SER A 119 -4.71 -13.41 -3.78
N GLY A 120 -4.98 -12.17 -4.15
CA GLY A 120 -5.87 -11.83 -5.26
C GLY A 120 -6.95 -10.83 -4.88
N LYS A 121 -7.92 -10.63 -5.79
CA LYS A 121 -8.88 -9.54 -5.68
C LYS A 121 -10.15 -9.98 -4.95
N TYR A 122 -10.56 -9.23 -3.93
CA TYR A 122 -11.77 -9.44 -3.15
C TYR A 122 -12.78 -8.34 -3.43
N ARG A 123 -14.08 -8.65 -3.34
CA ARG A 123 -15.14 -7.68 -3.60
C ARG A 123 -16.26 -7.78 -2.58
N CYS A 124 -16.59 -6.63 -1.99
CA CYS A 124 -17.78 -6.45 -1.18
C CYS A 124 -19.00 -6.18 -2.07
N LYS A 125 -20.11 -6.85 -1.80
CA LYS A 125 -21.38 -6.68 -2.51
C LYS A 125 -22.52 -6.51 -1.52
N LEU A 126 -23.36 -5.51 -1.75
CA LEU A 126 -24.54 -5.25 -0.93
C LEU A 126 -25.78 -5.26 -1.80
N SER A 127 -26.79 -6.04 -1.41
CA SER A 127 -28.15 -5.87 -1.92
C SER A 127 -28.89 -4.96 -0.96
N ILE A 128 -29.25 -3.76 -1.43
CA ILE A 128 -29.86 -2.71 -0.64
C ILE A 128 -31.30 -2.49 -1.07
N HIS A 129 -32.13 -2.02 -0.14
CA HIS A 129 -33.52 -1.67 -0.40
C HIS A 129 -33.81 -0.33 0.27
N THR A 130 -33.83 0.70 -0.56
CA THR A 130 -34.24 2.05 -0.16
C THR A 130 -35.60 2.33 -0.78
N GLU A 131 -35.78 3.40 -1.55
CA GLU A 131 -36.95 3.54 -2.41
C GLU A 131 -37.01 2.44 -3.49
N THR A 132 -35.84 2.01 -3.97
CA THR A 132 -35.73 0.91 -4.94
C THR A 132 -34.78 -0.17 -4.42
N ARG A 133 -34.91 -1.38 -4.97
CA ARG A 133 -33.93 -2.45 -4.73
C ARG A 133 -32.78 -2.29 -5.70
N SER A 134 -31.55 -2.26 -5.19
CA SER A 134 -30.36 -2.19 -6.04
C SER A 134 -29.21 -3.01 -5.46
N ARG A 135 -28.26 -3.35 -6.32
CA ARG A 135 -26.98 -3.96 -5.91
C ARG A 135 -25.89 -2.93 -5.98
N LYS A 136 -25.13 -2.78 -4.91
CA LYS A 136 -23.95 -1.93 -4.83
C LYS A 136 -22.72 -2.81 -4.68
N LEU A 137 -21.70 -2.51 -5.47
CA LEU A 137 -20.47 -3.28 -5.54
C LEU A 137 -19.33 -2.36 -5.12
N GLY A 138 -18.43 -2.88 -4.29
CA GLY A 138 -17.14 -2.25 -4.08
C GLY A 138 -16.26 -2.40 -5.32
N ASN A 139 -15.32 -1.48 -5.49
CA ASN A 139 -14.35 -1.51 -6.60
C ASN A 139 -13.44 -2.75 -6.56
N GLY A 140 -13.32 -3.33 -5.37
CA GLY A 140 -12.54 -4.52 -5.07
C GLY A 140 -11.14 -4.19 -4.56
N SER A 141 -10.63 -5.02 -3.66
CA SER A 141 -9.33 -4.89 -3.00
C SER A 141 -8.41 -6.00 -3.44
N LEU A 142 -7.23 -5.68 -3.95
CA LEU A 142 -6.17 -6.65 -4.16
C LEU A 142 -5.49 -6.96 -2.83
N LEU A 143 -5.58 -8.20 -2.35
CA LEU A 143 -4.79 -8.69 -1.22
C LEU A 143 -3.42 -9.17 -1.70
N VAL A 144 -2.38 -8.48 -1.27
CA VAL A 144 -0.98 -8.88 -1.44
C VAL A 144 -0.50 -9.56 -0.15
N VAL A 145 0.00 -10.77 -0.28
CA VAL A 145 0.54 -11.56 0.83
C VAL A 145 2.06 -11.51 0.76
N TYR A 146 2.73 -11.35 1.88
CA TYR A 146 4.20 -11.38 1.97
C TYR A 146 4.69 -12.21 3.16
N ASP A 147 5.90 -12.71 3.06
CA ASP A 147 6.56 -13.45 4.13
C ASP A 147 7.54 -12.55 4.89
N THR A 148 8.19 -13.11 5.89
CA THR A 148 9.26 -12.48 6.63
C THR A 148 10.39 -12.05 5.69
N MET A 149 10.78 -10.77 5.80
CA MET A 149 11.90 -10.21 5.07
C MET A 149 13.21 -10.64 5.73
N SER A 150 14.06 -11.31 4.96
CA SER A 150 15.44 -11.60 5.36
C SER A 150 16.34 -10.48 4.89
N PHE A 151 17.22 -9.99 5.77
CA PHE A 151 18.13 -8.91 5.44
C PHE A 151 19.44 -9.04 6.20
N ASN A 152 20.42 -9.69 5.57
CA ASN A 152 21.66 -10.13 6.23
C ASN A 152 22.86 -10.00 5.29
N LEU A 153 24.05 -10.06 5.87
CA LEU A 153 25.29 -10.24 5.10
C LEU A 153 25.32 -11.64 4.49
N THR A 154 25.86 -11.74 3.28
CA THR A 154 26.14 -13.02 2.64
C THR A 154 27.53 -13.52 3.03
N HIS A 155 27.67 -14.84 3.15
CA HIS A 155 28.93 -15.49 3.54
C HIS A 155 30.11 -15.25 2.58
N GLN A 156 29.87 -14.69 1.38
CA GLN A 156 30.95 -14.23 0.51
C GLN A 156 31.53 -12.91 1.06
N ASN A 157 32.60 -13.03 1.84
CA ASN A 157 33.47 -11.95 2.32
C ASN A 157 32.78 -10.87 3.18
N ASP A 158 31.62 -11.13 3.77
CA ASP A 158 30.86 -10.22 4.66
C ASP A 158 30.68 -8.79 4.12
N SER A 159 30.75 -8.64 2.80
CA SER A 159 30.78 -7.35 2.10
C SER A 159 29.56 -7.10 1.24
N LEU A 160 28.71 -8.12 1.06
CA LEU A 160 27.49 -8.04 0.26
C LEU A 160 26.28 -8.25 1.18
N LEU A 161 25.48 -7.19 1.29
CA LEU A 161 24.24 -7.19 2.03
C LEU A 161 23.11 -7.60 1.09
N ARG A 162 22.39 -8.66 1.45
CA ARG A 162 21.32 -9.24 0.64
C ARG A 162 20.00 -9.13 1.36
N CYS A 163 19.01 -8.64 0.65
CA CYS A 163 17.63 -8.59 1.10
C CYS A 163 16.78 -9.52 0.24
N GLU A 164 16.04 -10.42 0.88
CA GLU A 164 15.11 -11.31 0.19
C GLU A 164 13.77 -11.34 0.92
N VAL A 165 12.69 -11.30 0.14
CA VAL A 165 11.32 -11.44 0.65
C VAL A 165 10.49 -12.22 -0.35
N LYS A 166 9.70 -13.17 0.16
CA LYS A 166 8.67 -13.84 -0.65
C LYS A 166 7.40 -13.03 -0.62
N ALA A 167 6.76 -12.83 -1.77
CA ALA A 167 5.49 -12.13 -1.89
C ALA A 167 4.61 -12.75 -2.97
N SER A 168 3.30 -12.53 -2.85
CA SER A 168 2.37 -12.82 -3.94
C SER A 168 2.76 -12.02 -5.18
N CYS A 169 2.70 -12.65 -6.34
CA CYS A 169 3.14 -12.03 -7.58
C CYS A 169 2.30 -10.80 -7.94
N ASP A 170 2.92 -9.62 -7.95
CA ASP A 170 2.33 -8.39 -8.48
C ASP A 170 3.43 -7.56 -9.17
N PRO A 171 3.21 -7.08 -10.42
CA PRO A 171 4.23 -6.37 -11.19
C PRO A 171 4.61 -4.99 -10.62
N ALA A 172 3.79 -4.43 -9.74
CA ALA A 172 4.05 -3.16 -9.06
C ALA A 172 4.83 -3.33 -7.75
N LEU A 173 5.19 -4.56 -7.37
CA LEU A 173 6.07 -4.79 -6.23
C LEU A 173 7.51 -4.41 -6.56
N VAL A 174 8.11 -3.64 -5.65
CA VAL A 174 9.49 -3.16 -5.77
C VAL A 174 10.19 -3.37 -4.45
N LEU A 175 11.24 -4.19 -4.47
CA LEU A 175 12.20 -4.29 -3.37
C LEU A 175 13.29 -3.23 -3.57
N SER A 176 13.71 -2.56 -2.51
CA SER A 176 14.75 -1.53 -2.59
C SER A 176 15.53 -1.44 -1.29
N ILE A 177 16.83 -1.20 -1.40
CA ILE A 177 17.72 -1.03 -0.25
C ILE A 177 18.12 0.44 -0.16
N PHE A 178 18.03 1.00 1.04
CA PHE A 178 18.38 2.37 1.37
C PHE A 178 19.51 2.38 2.40
N ARG A 179 20.35 3.42 2.36
CA ARG A 179 21.33 3.74 3.41
C ARG A 179 21.16 5.21 3.78
N ASP A 180 20.89 5.48 5.05
CA ASP A 180 20.66 6.83 5.56
C ASP A 180 19.62 7.62 4.73
N GLY A 181 18.57 6.93 4.28
CA GLY A 181 17.50 7.49 3.45
C GLY A 181 17.79 7.57 1.94
N VAL A 182 19.00 7.25 1.49
CA VAL A 182 19.36 7.28 0.06
C VAL A 182 19.20 5.88 -0.55
N LYS A 183 18.42 5.78 -1.63
CA LYS A 183 18.23 4.52 -2.37
C LYS A 183 19.53 4.11 -3.06
N LEU A 184 19.97 2.87 -2.83
CA LEU A 184 21.18 2.31 -3.42
C LEU A 184 20.91 1.64 -4.78
N GLN A 185 21.94 1.58 -5.61
CA GLN A 185 21.88 0.84 -6.87
C GLN A 185 22.09 -0.67 -6.62
N SER A 186 21.20 -1.46 -7.18
CA SER A 186 21.16 -2.92 -7.10
C SER A 186 22.24 -3.58 -7.94
N VAL A 187 22.94 -4.58 -7.40
CA VAL A 187 23.92 -5.40 -8.14
C VAL A 187 23.23 -6.49 -8.97
N ASN A 188 22.15 -7.08 -8.46
CA ASN A 188 21.35 -8.09 -9.16
C ASN A 188 19.85 -7.86 -8.90
N ARG A 189 19.04 -7.98 -9.95
CA ARG A 189 17.58 -8.02 -9.89
C ARG A 189 17.08 -9.31 -10.49
N ASP A 190 16.32 -10.07 -9.71
CA ASP A 190 15.61 -11.23 -10.24
C ASP A 190 14.40 -10.80 -11.11
N PRO A 191 14.00 -11.65 -12.08
CA PRO A 191 13.00 -11.28 -13.07
C PRO A 191 11.64 -10.99 -12.44
N ARG A 192 10.95 -10.00 -13.04
CA ARG A 192 9.57 -9.62 -12.74
C ARG A 192 8.61 -10.78 -13.00
N CYS A 193 7.47 -10.75 -12.28
CA CYS A 193 6.32 -11.62 -12.48
C CYS A 193 6.03 -11.93 -13.96
N ALA A 194 6.31 -13.16 -14.39
CA ALA A 194 5.72 -13.75 -15.59
C ALA A 194 4.37 -14.35 -15.20
N ALA A 195 3.36 -14.19 -16.05
CA ALA A 195 1.95 -14.52 -15.78
C ALA A 195 1.73 -16.02 -15.50
N ALA A 196 1.96 -16.45 -14.26
CA ALA A 196 1.52 -17.73 -13.72
C ALA A 196 0.97 -17.48 -12.31
N ALA A 197 -0.34 -17.26 -12.25
CA ALA A 197 -1.06 -17.00 -11.01
C ALA A 197 -1.14 -18.27 -10.18
N GLN A 198 -0.18 -18.51 -9.28
CA GLN A 198 -0.33 -19.37 -8.08
C GLN A 198 0.92 -19.52 -7.20
N LEU A 199 2.09 -19.03 -7.60
CA LEU A 199 3.29 -19.15 -6.78
C LEU A 199 3.71 -17.83 -6.13
N PRO A 200 4.16 -17.86 -4.87
CA PRO A 200 4.90 -16.75 -4.31
C PRO A 200 6.21 -16.58 -5.07
N VAL A 201 6.58 -15.34 -5.35
CA VAL A 201 7.85 -14.98 -5.99
C VAL A 201 8.81 -14.48 -4.92
N THR A 202 10.08 -14.85 -5.05
CA THR A 202 11.14 -14.31 -4.21
C THR A 202 11.70 -13.07 -4.89
N LEU A 203 11.56 -11.92 -4.22
CA LEU A 203 12.23 -10.69 -4.61
C LEU A 203 13.57 -10.66 -3.89
N SER A 204 14.66 -10.49 -4.64
CA SER A 204 16.02 -10.40 -4.10
C SER A 204 16.68 -9.11 -4.59
N GLU A 205 17.30 -8.40 -3.66
CA GLU A 205 18.11 -7.21 -3.92
C GLU A 205 19.42 -7.31 -3.16
N SER A 206 20.51 -6.82 -3.75
CA SER A 206 21.84 -6.94 -3.14
C SER A 206 22.69 -5.71 -3.40
N VAL A 207 23.41 -5.26 -2.36
CA VAL A 207 24.27 -4.08 -2.39
C VAL A 207 25.60 -4.37 -1.68
N CYS A 208 26.69 -3.79 -2.18
CA CYS A 208 27.95 -3.82 -1.45
C CYS A 208 27.84 -2.94 -0.19
N GLY A 209 28.14 -3.52 0.98
CA GLY A 209 28.27 -2.82 2.25
C GLY A 209 29.49 -1.89 2.23
N LYS A 210 29.33 -0.70 1.66
CA LYS A 210 30.37 0.33 1.65
C LYS A 210 30.10 1.30 2.80
N GLY A 211 30.96 1.31 3.81
CA GLY A 211 30.83 2.20 4.96
C GLY A 211 29.83 1.69 6.01
N GLY A 212 30.14 1.99 7.27
CA GLY A 212 29.26 1.69 8.38
C GLY A 212 28.00 2.53 8.38
N GLY A 213 26.94 2.03 8.98
CA GLY A 213 25.67 2.77 9.10
C GLY A 213 24.43 1.89 9.06
N LYS A 214 23.27 2.55 9.02
CA LYS A 214 21.97 1.90 8.98
C LYS A 214 21.55 1.66 7.53
N TYR A 215 21.35 0.41 7.20
CA TYR A 215 20.72 -0.02 5.96
C TYR A 215 19.26 -0.36 6.23
N GLU A 216 18.38 -0.05 5.28
CA GLU A 216 16.97 -0.40 5.33
C GLU A 216 16.56 -1.06 4.02
N CYS A 217 16.09 -2.29 4.09
CA CYS A 217 15.41 -2.92 2.98
C CYS A 217 13.91 -2.65 3.08
N GLN A 218 13.31 -2.20 1.98
CA GLN A 218 11.93 -1.77 1.93
C GLN A 218 11.21 -2.45 0.77
N LEU A 219 10.07 -3.09 1.06
CA LEU A 219 9.16 -3.64 0.07
C LEU A 219 8.04 -2.64 -0.17
N HIS A 220 7.92 -2.17 -1.40
CA HIS A 220 6.86 -1.26 -1.83
C HIS A 220 5.90 -1.95 -2.79
N LEU A 221 4.64 -1.54 -2.74
CA LEU A 221 3.68 -1.76 -3.83
C LEU A 221 3.32 -0.39 -4.40
N ASN A 222 3.62 -0.17 -5.68
CA ASN A 222 3.60 1.16 -6.27
C ASN A 222 4.54 2.11 -5.48
N GLN A 223 3.98 3.07 -4.75
CA GLN A 223 4.70 4.04 -3.91
C GLN A 223 4.47 3.82 -2.42
N ASN A 224 3.65 2.83 -2.04
CA ASN A 224 3.28 2.58 -0.66
C ASN A 224 4.24 1.56 -0.03
N LEU A 225 4.81 1.91 1.11
CA LEU A 225 5.64 1.00 1.90
C LEU A 225 4.76 -0.09 2.51
N ILE A 226 5.03 -1.34 2.17
CA ILE A 226 4.33 -2.51 2.74
C ILE A 226 5.01 -2.93 4.04
N THR A 227 6.31 -3.14 3.97
CA THR A 227 7.13 -3.60 5.10
C THR A 227 8.59 -3.22 4.89
N LYS A 228 9.35 -3.17 5.98
CA LYS A 228 10.78 -2.92 5.95
C LYS A 228 11.53 -3.72 6.99
N SER A 229 12.81 -3.99 6.71
CA SER A 229 13.77 -4.55 7.65
C SER A 229 15.00 -3.66 7.70
N SER A 230 15.61 -3.53 8.87
CA SER A 230 16.79 -2.70 9.09
C SER A 230 17.98 -3.54 9.52
N PHE A 231 19.15 -3.22 8.98
CA PHE A 231 20.41 -3.87 9.30
C PHE A 231 21.46 -2.81 9.60
N TYR A 232 22.18 -2.96 10.72
CA TYR A 232 23.28 -2.07 11.09
C TYR A 232 24.59 -2.74 10.73
N TYR A 233 25.30 -2.18 9.75
CA TYR A 233 26.60 -2.69 9.35
C TYR A 233 27.70 -1.92 10.06
N ASN A 234 28.55 -2.65 10.77
CA ASN A 234 29.79 -2.12 11.33
C ASN A 234 30.93 -2.70 10.50
N PRO A 235 31.68 -1.87 9.76
CA PRO A 235 32.79 -2.38 8.96
C PRO A 235 33.84 -2.97 9.89
N PRO A 236 34.52 -4.06 9.49
CA PRO A 236 35.64 -4.58 10.24
C PRO A 236 36.69 -3.48 10.40
N VAL A 237 37.18 -3.30 11.63
CA VAL A 237 38.23 -2.32 11.94
C VAL A 237 39.49 -2.75 11.19
N PRO A 238 40.13 -1.88 10.40
CA PRO A 238 41.40 -2.21 9.77
C PRO A 238 42.41 -2.57 10.86
N GLU A 239 43.04 -3.74 10.75
CA GLU A 239 44.10 -4.12 11.69
C GLU A 239 45.20 -3.04 11.71
N PRO A 240 45.65 -2.58 12.88
CA PRO A 240 46.60 -1.49 12.98
C PRO A 240 48.02 -1.97 12.69
N TRP A 241 48.32 -2.22 11.41
CA TRP A 241 49.65 -2.58 10.92
C TRP A 241 50.76 -1.63 11.40
N PHE A 242 50.43 -0.35 11.64
CA PHE A 242 51.35 0.61 12.26
C PHE A 242 51.77 0.25 13.69
N LEU A 243 50.91 -0.38 14.49
CA LEU A 243 51.27 -0.83 15.83
C LEU A 243 52.23 -2.02 15.76
N TYR A 244 51.99 -2.96 14.85
CA TYR A 244 52.90 -4.08 14.61
C TYR A 244 54.26 -3.61 14.08
N GLY A 245 54.27 -2.66 13.13
CA GLY A 245 55.51 -2.06 12.63
C GLY A 245 56.29 -1.30 13.71
N SER A 246 55.59 -0.53 14.54
CA SER A 246 56.22 0.21 15.65
C SER A 246 56.81 -0.74 16.70
N LEU A 247 56.10 -1.82 17.05
CA LEU A 247 56.57 -2.83 18.00
C LEU A 247 57.80 -3.58 17.47
N LEU A 248 57.86 -3.87 16.17
CA LEU A 248 59.01 -4.50 15.52
C LEU A 248 60.21 -3.55 15.38
N LEU A 249 59.99 -2.23 15.35
CA LEU A 249 61.06 -1.23 15.30
C LEU A 249 61.77 -1.06 16.66
N VAL A 250 61.09 -1.30 17.78
CA VAL A 250 61.69 -1.21 19.14
C VAL A 250 62.97 -2.06 19.28
N PRO A 251 62.97 -3.38 18.98
CA PRO A 251 64.19 -4.19 19.10
C PRO A 251 65.27 -3.76 18.10
N ILE A 252 64.90 -3.31 16.90
CA ILE A 252 65.86 -2.85 15.88
C ILE A 252 66.58 -1.59 16.36
N ILE A 253 65.84 -0.61 16.88
CA ILE A 253 66.40 0.64 17.40
C ILE A 253 67.31 0.36 18.60
N PHE A 254 66.89 -0.51 19.53
CA PHE A 254 67.70 -0.88 20.68
C PHE A 254 69.04 -1.53 20.27
N LEU A 255 69.01 -2.42 19.26
CA LEU A 255 70.18 -3.11 18.76
C LEU A 255 71.15 -2.15 18.03
N LEU A 256 70.62 -1.19 17.26
CA LEU A 256 71.42 -0.12 16.64
C LEU A 256 72.09 0.81 17.66
N VAL A 257 71.40 1.15 18.75
CA VAL A 257 71.99 1.95 19.84
C VAL A 257 73.13 1.19 20.52
N LEU A 258 72.98 -0.12 20.74
CA LEU A 258 74.06 -0.95 21.30
C LEU A 258 75.27 -1.03 20.37
N ILE A 259 75.06 -1.21 19.06
CA ILE A 259 76.14 -1.27 18.06
C ILE A 259 76.88 0.07 17.98
N THR A 260 76.17 1.20 17.94
CA THR A 260 76.79 2.53 17.87
C THR A 260 77.59 2.85 19.15
N ALA A 261 77.06 2.50 20.33
CA ALA A 261 77.78 2.65 21.59
C ALA A 261 79.06 1.78 21.65
N TYR A 262 79.05 0.60 21.05
CA TYR A 262 80.22 -0.28 20.94
C TYR A 262 81.29 0.30 20.01
N LEU A 263 80.89 0.79 18.84
CA LEU A 263 81.79 1.37 17.84
C LEU A 263 82.43 2.69 18.31
N CYS A 264 81.72 3.52 19.09
CA CYS A 264 82.28 4.77 19.64
C CYS A 264 83.22 4.56 20.84
N ARG A 265 83.35 3.35 21.37
CA ARG A 265 84.25 3.02 22.49
C ARG A 265 85.59 2.40 22.06
N CYS A 266 85.78 2.14 20.76
CA CYS A 266 87.06 1.72 20.17
C CYS A 266 87.78 2.94 19.58
#